data_AF-A0A511W3C7-F1
#
_entry.id   AF-A0A511W3C7-F1
#
_cell.length_a   1.000
_cell.length_b   1.000
_cell.length_c   1.000
_cell.angle_alpha   90.00
_cell.angle_beta   90.00
_cell.angle_gamma   90.00
#
_symmetry.space_group_name_H-M   'P 1'
#
loop_
_entity.id
_entity.type
_entity.pdbx_description
1 polymer ?
#
loop_
_entity_poly.entity_id
_entity_poly.type
_entity_poly.pdbx_seq_one_letter_code
_entity_poly.pdbx_strand_id
1 'polypeptide(L)'
;MNRKWISSIAVVVGMLVLLLIFTTTYADFQQALERAEYNISHFVLISLCVFLFGVLIEWKALGRIIFEKRIKVNWLLVPAILLTILTFIPRLYWTAWFGLGGPFFIEVFKIPETQILLTAFAGILFVRALDRRST
;
A
#
# COMPACT_ATOMS: atom_id res chain seq x y z
N MET A 1 -4.61 29.07 -14.89
CA MET A 1 -4.75 28.16 -13.72
C MET A 1 -3.39 27.56 -13.42
N ASN A 2 -2.87 27.70 -12.19
CA ASN A 2 -1.47 27.37 -11.86
C ASN A 2 -1.25 25.83 -11.95
N ARG A 3 -0.15 25.38 -12.58
CA ARG A 3 0.16 23.94 -12.80
C ARG A 3 0.10 23.09 -11.52
N LYS A 4 0.42 23.69 -10.37
CA LYS A 4 0.36 23.08 -9.03
C LYS A 4 -1.06 22.68 -8.58
N TRP A 5 -2.08 23.43 -8.99
CA TRP A 5 -3.47 23.14 -8.62
C TRP A 5 -4.00 21.97 -9.43
N ILE A 6 -3.70 21.92 -10.73
CA ILE A 6 -4.10 20.83 -11.62
C ILE A 6 -3.52 19.49 -11.14
N SER A 7 -2.24 19.46 -10.76
CA SER A 7 -1.61 18.23 -10.23
C SER A 7 -2.23 17.80 -8.89
N SER A 8 -2.58 18.74 -8.02
CA SER A 8 -3.17 18.42 -6.71
C SER A 8 -4.58 17.85 -6.87
N ILE A 9 -5.40 18.42 -7.77
CA ILE A 9 -6.73 17.91 -8.08
C ILE A 9 -6.64 16.51 -8.67
N ALA A 10 -5.72 16.27 -9.62
CA ALA A 10 -5.53 14.95 -10.20
C ALA A 10 -5.14 13.89 -9.16
N VAL A 11 -4.30 14.25 -8.18
CA VAL A 11 -3.93 13.35 -7.06
C VAL A 11 -5.14 13.03 -6.20
N VAL A 12 -5.96 14.03 -5.84
CA VAL A 12 -7.17 13.82 -5.04
C VAL A 12 -8.17 12.93 -5.78
N VAL A 13 -8.38 13.18 -7.08
CA VAL A 13 -9.23 12.32 -7.92
C VAL A 13 -8.68 10.89 -7.96
N GLY A 14 -7.36 10.72 -8.15
CA GLY A 14 -6.71 9.41 -8.11
C GLY A 14 -6.92 8.68 -6.78
N MET A 15 -6.78 9.38 -5.65
CA MET A 15 -7.04 8.83 -4.32
C MET A 15 -8.50 8.40 -4.16
N LEU A 16 -9.46 9.21 -4.62
CA LEU A 16 -10.89 8.86 -4.58
C LEU A 16 -11.19 7.63 -5.46
N VAL A 17 -10.60 7.54 -6.65
CA VAL A 17 -10.74 6.36 -7.52
C VAL A 17 -10.17 5.11 -6.85
N LEU A 18 -8.99 5.19 -6.23
CA LEU A 18 -8.42 4.08 -5.49
C LEU A 18 -9.32 3.65 -4.32
N LEU A 19 -9.91 4.60 -3.59
CA LEU A 19 -10.85 4.30 -2.51
C LEU A 19 -12.12 3.63 -3.04
N LEU A 20 -12.67 4.09 -4.17
CA LEU A 20 -13.82 3.44 -4.79
C LEU A 20 -13.51 1.99 -5.16
N ILE A 21 -12.39 1.75 -5.87
CA ILE A 21 -11.95 0.38 -6.22
C ILE A 21 -11.71 -0.47 -4.97
N PHE A 22 -11.08 0.10 -3.94
CA PHE A 22 -10.88 -0.59 -2.67
C PHE A 22 -12.22 -0.99 -2.05
N THR A 23 -13.19 -0.08 -1.95
CA THR A 23 -14.48 -0.36 -1.30
C THR A 23 -15.29 -1.44 -2.02
N THR A 24 -15.33 -1.41 -3.36
CA THR A 24 -16.05 -2.43 -4.13
C THR A 24 -15.36 -3.79 -4.01
N THR A 25 -14.03 -3.82 -4.21
CA THR A 25 -13.25 -5.06 -4.10
C THR A 25 -13.30 -5.65 -2.69
N TYR A 26 -13.28 -4.80 -1.66
CA TYR A 26 -13.37 -5.23 -0.27
C TYR A 26 -14.73 -5.85 0.05
N ALA A 27 -15.82 -5.26 -0.43
CA ALA A 27 -17.16 -5.82 -0.27
C ALA A 27 -17.26 -7.21 -0.93
N ASP A 28 -16.77 -7.34 -2.17
CA ASP A 28 -16.75 -8.61 -2.90
C ASP A 28 -15.88 -9.66 -2.18
N PHE A 29 -14.73 -9.24 -1.65
CA PHE A 29 -13.83 -10.11 -0.90
C PHE A 29 -14.45 -10.63 0.40
N GLN A 30 -15.19 -9.79 1.13
CA GLN A 30 -15.90 -10.20 2.35
C GLN A 30 -17.02 -11.19 2.03
N GLN A 31 -17.80 -10.96 0.97
CA GLN A 31 -18.82 -11.91 0.53
C GLN A 31 -18.21 -13.26 0.09
N ALA A 32 -17.05 -13.22 -0.57
CA ALA A 32 -16.34 -14.44 -0.97
C ALA A 32 -15.79 -15.21 0.25
N LEU A 33 -15.30 -14.50 1.27
CA LEU A 33 -14.87 -15.10 2.54
C LEU A 33 -16.03 -15.80 3.27
N GLU A 34 -17.22 -15.19 3.31
CA GLU A 34 -18.42 -15.81 3.90
C GLU A 34 -18.84 -17.10 3.20
N ARG A 35 -18.58 -17.19 1.89
CA ARG A 35 -18.84 -18.39 1.07
C ARG A 35 -17.70 -19.41 1.12
N ALA A 36 -16.66 -19.18 1.93
CA ALA A 36 -15.43 -19.95 1.97
C ALA A 36 -14.69 -20.01 0.61
N GLU A 37 -14.97 -19.08 -0.31
CA GLU A 37 -14.34 -18.96 -1.62
C GLU A 37 -13.19 -17.94 -1.56
N TYR A 38 -12.12 -18.29 -0.85
CA TYR A 38 -10.99 -17.36 -0.70
C TYR A 38 -10.34 -17.03 -2.05
N ASN A 39 -10.46 -15.77 -2.46
CA ASN A 39 -9.94 -15.30 -3.74
C ASN A 39 -8.69 -14.43 -3.55
N ILE A 40 -7.51 -15.02 -3.75
CA ILE A 40 -6.19 -14.35 -3.63
C ILE A 40 -6.14 -13.06 -4.47
N SER A 41 -6.75 -13.07 -5.66
CA SER A 41 -6.77 -11.93 -6.58
C SER A 41 -7.35 -10.67 -5.95
N HIS A 42 -8.45 -10.80 -5.20
CA HIS A 42 -9.10 -9.67 -4.54
C HIS A 42 -8.21 -9.10 -3.43
N PHE A 43 -7.58 -9.97 -2.64
CA PHE A 43 -6.66 -9.55 -1.60
C PHE A 43 -5.46 -8.78 -2.16
N VAL A 44 -4.87 -9.26 -3.26
CA VAL A 44 -3.75 -8.60 -3.93
C VAL A 44 -4.19 -7.23 -4.47
N LEU A 45 -5.39 -7.14 -5.06
CA LEU A 45 -5.92 -5.88 -5.57
C LEU A 45 -6.16 -4.87 -4.44
N ILE A 46 -6.75 -5.30 -3.32
CA ILE A 46 -6.94 -4.47 -2.11
C ILE A 46 -5.58 -3.96 -1.60
N SER A 47 -4.60 -4.85 -1.47
CA SER A 47 -3.24 -4.49 -1.00
C SER A 47 -2.56 -3.51 -1.96
N LEU A 48 -2.72 -3.71 -3.27
CA LEU A 48 -2.21 -2.81 -4.29
C LEU A 48 -2.87 -1.43 -4.22
N CYS A 49 -4.19 -1.34 -4.05
CA CYS A 49 -4.89 -0.07 -3.87
C CYS A 49 -4.35 0.70 -2.67
N VAL A 50 -4.16 0.04 -1.53
CA VAL A 50 -3.62 0.66 -0.31
C VAL A 50 -2.16 1.10 -0.49
N PHE A 51 -1.34 0.28 -1.14
CA PHE A 51 0.04 0.63 -1.45
C PHE A 51 0.11 1.86 -2.36
N LEU A 52 -0.68 1.88 -3.43
CA LEU A 52 -0.75 3.01 -4.36
C LEU A 52 -1.33 4.26 -3.69
N PHE A 53 -2.23 4.11 -2.74
CA PHE A 53 -2.71 5.22 -1.92
C PHE A 53 -1.54 5.85 -1.15
N GLY A 54 -0.70 5.03 -0.51
CA GLY A 54 0.55 5.46 0.12
C GLY A 54 1.50 6.18 -0.85
N VAL A 55 1.65 5.66 -2.06
CA VAL A 55 2.46 6.29 -3.13
C VAL A 55 1.92 7.68 -3.50
N LEU A 56 0.60 7.83 -3.61
CA LEU A 56 -0.04 9.11 -3.94
C LEU A 56 0.04 10.13 -2.80
N ILE A 57 0.11 9.70 -1.53
CA ILE A 57 0.34 10.62 -0.40
C ILE A 57 1.65 11.40 -0.61
N GLU A 58 2.68 10.73 -1.12
CA GLU A 58 3.99 11.33 -1.44
C GLU A 58 4.03 11.96 -2.85
N TRP A 59 2.92 12.50 -3.35
CA TRP A 59 2.82 13.03 -4.72
C TRP A 59 3.86 14.10 -5.07
N LYS A 60 4.33 14.90 -4.09
CA LYS A 60 5.37 15.91 -4.32
C LYS A 60 6.71 15.26 -4.66
N ALA A 61 7.06 14.20 -3.95
CA ALA A 61 8.27 13.41 -4.21
C ALA A 61 8.11 12.63 -5.52
N LEU A 62 6.96 11.99 -5.72
CA LEU A 62 6.62 11.30 -6.97
C LEU A 62 6.70 12.24 -8.18
N GLY A 63 6.21 13.47 -8.06
CA GLY A 63 6.30 14.48 -9.10
C GLY A 63 7.73 14.86 -9.47
N ARG A 64 8.64 14.96 -8.49
CA ARG A 64 10.07 15.18 -8.76
C ARG A 64 10.71 13.98 -9.46
N ILE A 65 10.36 12.77 -9.05
CA ILE A 65 10.86 11.53 -9.65
C ILE A 65 10.42 11.44 -11.12
N ILE A 66 9.13 11.64 -11.39
CA ILE A 66 8.54 11.44 -12.73
C ILE A 66 8.84 12.62 -13.67
N PHE A 67 8.59 13.85 -13.24
CA PHE A 67 8.67 15.03 -14.11
C PHE A 67 10.05 15.67 -14.15
N GLU A 68 10.80 15.63 -13.05
CA GLU A 68 12.15 16.21 -12.97
C GLU A 68 13.25 15.17 -13.16
N LYS A 69 12.91 13.88 -13.26
CA LYS A 69 13.84 12.74 -13.40
C LYS A 69 14.92 12.72 -12.30
N ARG A 70 14.63 13.27 -11.12
CA ARG A 70 15.57 13.35 -9.98
C ARG A 70 15.53 12.07 -9.13
N ILE A 71 15.82 10.93 -9.75
CA ILE A 71 15.83 9.63 -9.07
C ILE A 71 17.18 9.45 -8.38
N LYS A 72 17.16 9.13 -7.09
CA LYS A 72 18.32 8.61 -6.36
C LYS A 72 17.81 7.50 -5.44
N VAL A 73 18.26 6.29 -5.70
CA VAL A 73 17.96 5.15 -4.84
C VAL A 73 18.80 5.29 -3.57
N ASN A 74 18.15 5.21 -2.41
CA ASN A 74 18.81 5.17 -1.12
C ASN A 74 18.60 3.81 -0.43
N TRP A 75 19.21 3.64 0.74
CA TRP A 75 19.12 2.40 1.52
C TRP A 75 17.71 2.14 2.10
N LEU A 76 16.81 3.13 2.10
CA LEU A 76 15.40 2.98 2.50
C LEU A 76 14.62 2.09 1.52
N LEU A 77 15.16 1.82 0.32
CA LEU A 77 14.51 0.92 -0.63
C LEU A 77 14.41 -0.51 -0.09
N VAL A 78 15.44 -0.97 0.64
CA VAL A 78 15.47 -2.31 1.23
C VAL A 78 14.32 -2.52 2.23
N PRO A 79 14.14 -1.68 3.27
CA PRO A 79 13.01 -1.83 4.18
C PRO A 79 11.67 -1.58 3.49
N ALA A 80 11.59 -0.73 2.46
CA ALA A 80 10.35 -0.53 1.71
C ALA A 80 9.92 -1.81 0.96
N ILE A 81 10.85 -2.45 0.24
CA ILE A 81 10.60 -3.71 -0.48
C ILE A 81 10.26 -4.83 0.52
N LEU A 82 11.03 -4.97 1.59
CA LEU A 82 10.79 -5.99 2.60
C LEU A 82 9.39 -5.83 3.22
N LEU A 83 9.01 -4.61 3.60
CA LEU A 83 7.69 -4.33 4.17
C LEU A 83 6.59 -4.64 3.15
N THR A 84 6.80 -4.29 1.87
CA THR A 84 5.82 -4.58 0.80
C THR A 84 5.59 -6.08 0.65
N ILE A 85 6.66 -6.89 0.63
CA ILE A 85 6.56 -8.35 0.55
C ILE A 85 5.77 -8.88 1.75
N LEU A 86 6.10 -8.43 2.96
CA LEU A 86 5.45 -8.90 4.19
C LEU A 86 3.97 -8.54 4.24
N THR A 87 3.60 -7.32 3.84
CA THR A 87 2.21 -6.86 3.91
C THR A 87 1.33 -7.44 2.81
N PHE A 88 1.91 -7.87 1.69
CA PHE A 88 1.20 -8.55 0.60
C PHE A 88 0.95 -10.04 0.86
N ILE A 89 1.40 -10.58 1.99
CA ILE A 89 1.06 -11.94 2.41
C ILE A 89 -0.33 -11.91 3.08
N PRO A 90 -1.31 -12.70 2.58
CA PRO A 90 -2.61 -12.81 3.22
C PRO A 90 -2.58 -13.19 4.70
N ARG A 91 -3.49 -12.58 5.46
CA ARG A 91 -3.68 -12.85 6.90
C ARG A 91 -3.82 -14.34 7.23
N LEU A 92 -4.51 -15.09 6.37
CA LEU A 92 -4.71 -16.53 6.55
C LEU A 92 -3.39 -17.30 6.61
N TYR A 93 -2.37 -16.90 5.83
CA TYR A 93 -1.06 -17.53 5.88
C TYR A 93 -0.30 -17.18 7.16
N TRP A 94 -0.38 -15.93 7.63
CA TRP A 94 0.21 -15.55 8.91
C TRP A 94 -0.39 -16.34 10.09
N THR A 95 -1.70 -16.55 10.08
CA THR A 95 -2.38 -17.39 11.08
C THR A 95 -2.04 -18.87 10.91
N ALA A 96 -1.93 -19.37 9.67
CA ALA A 96 -1.55 -20.76 9.43
C ALA A 96 -0.10 -21.07 9.86
N TRP A 97 0.83 -20.13 9.68
CA TRP A 97 2.23 -20.32 10.04
C TRP A 97 2.51 -20.15 11.53
N PHE A 98 1.83 -19.20 12.20
CA PHE A 98 2.15 -18.81 13.58
C PHE A 98 1.02 -19.08 14.60
N GLY A 99 -0.10 -19.65 14.17
CA GLY A 99 -1.26 -19.90 15.03
C GLY A 99 -1.93 -18.62 15.54
N LEU A 100 -2.79 -18.73 16.55
CA LEU A 100 -3.51 -17.60 17.17
C LEU A 100 -2.74 -16.92 18.32
N GLY A 101 -1.65 -17.53 18.81
CA GLY A 101 -0.86 -17.05 19.96
C GLY A 101 0.59 -16.73 19.60
N GLY A 102 0.81 -16.27 18.36
CA GLY A 102 2.15 -15.99 17.84
C GLY A 102 2.82 -14.77 18.49
N PRO A 103 4.07 -14.44 18.10
CA PRO A 103 4.76 -13.26 18.59
C PRO A 103 4.01 -11.97 18.28
N PHE A 104 4.10 -10.96 19.15
CA PHE A 104 3.38 -9.69 18.98
C PHE A 104 3.65 -8.99 17.63
N PHE A 105 4.86 -9.14 17.08
CA PHE A 105 5.23 -8.52 15.80
C PHE A 105 4.55 -9.19 14.59
N ILE A 106 4.09 -10.44 14.72
CA ILE A 106 3.30 -11.11 13.68
C ILE A 106 1.83 -10.69 13.76
N GLU A 107 1.31 -10.36 14.95
CA GLU A 107 -0.09 -9.91 15.12
C GLU A 107 -0.41 -8.67 14.28
N VAL A 108 0.57 -7.81 14.05
CA VAL A 108 0.43 -6.60 13.21
C VAL A 108 0.08 -6.96 11.75
N PHE A 109 0.39 -8.18 11.29
CA PHE A 109 0.00 -8.68 9.97
C PHE A 109 -1.30 -9.50 9.97
N LYS A 110 -1.83 -9.86 11.15
CA LYS A 110 -3.10 -10.61 11.29
C LYS A 110 -4.30 -9.68 11.48
N ILE A 111 -4.09 -8.49 12.02
CA ILE A 111 -5.14 -7.50 12.21
C ILE A 111 -5.33 -6.71 10.89
N PRO A 112 -6.55 -6.67 10.32
CA PRO A 112 -6.82 -5.98 9.06
C PRO A 112 -6.34 -4.53 9.02
N GLU A 113 -6.65 -3.78 10.07
CA GLU A 113 -6.41 -2.34 10.19
C GLU A 113 -4.91 -2.04 10.18
N THR A 114 -4.14 -2.81 10.95
CA THR A 114 -2.69 -2.61 11.03
C THR A 114 -1.98 -3.04 9.75
N GLN A 115 -2.43 -4.11 9.10
CA GLN A 115 -1.87 -4.53 7.81
C GLN A 115 -2.11 -3.48 6.72
N ILE A 116 -3.30 -2.85 6.69
CA ILE A 116 -3.61 -1.75 5.77
C ILE A 116 -2.67 -0.56 6.04
N LEU A 117 -2.48 -0.17 7.31
CA LEU A 117 -1.56 0.92 7.66
C LEU A 117 -0.12 0.62 7.23
N LEU A 118 0.38 -0.60 7.48
CA LEU A 118 1.71 -1.01 7.06
C LEU A 118 1.86 -1.02 5.53
N THR A 119 0.82 -1.43 4.80
CA THR A 119 0.83 -1.45 3.34
C THR A 119 0.89 -0.03 2.75
N ALA A 120 0.13 0.91 3.32
CA ALA A 120 0.20 2.31 2.92
C ALA A 120 1.58 2.91 3.27
N PHE A 121 2.11 2.57 4.44
CA PHE A 121 3.44 2.98 4.86
C PHE A 121 4.54 2.43 3.94
N ALA A 122 4.43 1.20 3.47
CA ALA A 122 5.33 0.62 2.47
C ALA A 122 5.34 1.44 1.17
N GLY A 123 4.17 1.89 0.70
CA GLY A 123 4.06 2.79 -0.46
C GLY A 123 4.73 4.14 -0.26
N ILE A 124 4.56 4.75 0.92
CA ILE A 124 5.23 6.00 1.31
C ILE A 124 6.75 5.83 1.32
N LEU A 125 7.25 4.78 1.98
CA LEU A 125 8.67 4.48 2.06
C LEU A 125 9.26 4.22 0.68
N PHE A 126 8.53 3.53 -0.20
CA PHE A 126 8.97 3.26 -1.57
C PHE A 126 9.22 4.55 -2.34
N VAL A 127 8.30 5.51 -2.30
CA VAL A 127 8.50 6.81 -2.97
C VAL A 127 9.66 7.57 -2.37
N ARG A 128 9.74 7.62 -1.03
CA ARG A 128 10.85 8.30 -0.34
C ARG A 128 12.21 7.68 -0.64
N ALA A 129 12.26 6.37 -0.83
CA ALA A 129 13.48 5.66 -1.15
C ALA A 129 14.07 6.02 -2.53
N LEU A 130 13.22 6.53 -3.43
CA LEU A 130 13.58 6.92 -4.79
C LEU A 130 13.79 8.43 -4.94
N ASP A 131 13.34 9.23 -3.97
CA ASP A 131 13.47 10.68 -3.99
C ASP A 131 14.82 11.15 -3.46
N ARG A 132 15.47 12.05 -4.18
CA ARG A 132 16.84 12.51 -3.89
C ARG A 132 17.01 13.27 -2.56
N ARG A 133 15.93 13.74 -1.91
CA ARG A 133 15.97 14.53 -0.67
C ARG A 133 15.90 13.70 0.63
N SER A 134 15.74 12.37 0.55
CA SER A 134 15.57 11.51 1.72
C SER A 134 16.88 11.09 2.42
N THR A 135 17.98 11.78 2.14
CA THR A 135 19.29 11.70 2.83
C THR A 135 19.84 13.09 3.05
#